data_AF-A0A259JAS0-F1
#
_entry.id   AF-A0A259JAS0-F1
#
_cell.length_a   1.000
_cell.length_b   1.000
_cell.length_c   1.000
_cell.angle_alpha   90.00
_cell.angle_beta   90.00
_cell.angle_gamma   90.00
#
_symmetry.space_group_name_H-M   'P 1'
#
loop_
_entity.id
_entity.type
_entity.pdbx_description
1 polymer ?
#
loop_
_entity_poly.entity_id
_entity_poly.type
_entity_poly.pdbx_seq_one_letter_code
_entity_poly.pdbx_strand_id
1 'polypeptide(L)'
;AVLAALKTPSFLIKIIPHVDATPRICELVRYYMEDIQLKECWTGPAALGLYPHVMADVAKLPVLEVVSALHLRADLTLGMGEVVYDYMTEPK
;
A
#
# COMPACT_ATOMS: atom_id res chain seq x y z
N ALA A 1 -5.70 11.51 14.97
CA ALA A 1 -4.56 10.74 14.45
C ALA A 1 -4.97 9.82 13.29
N VAL A 2 -5.82 8.82 13.51
CA VAL A 2 -6.18 7.81 12.48
C VAL A 2 -6.75 8.41 11.20
N LEU A 3 -7.73 9.32 11.28
CA LEU A 3 -8.29 9.96 10.08
C LEU A 3 -7.24 10.77 9.29
N ALA A 4 -6.27 11.38 9.98
CA ALA A 4 -5.18 12.09 9.31
C ALA A 4 -4.23 11.11 8.59
N ALA A 5 -3.95 9.94 9.20
CA ALA A 5 -3.19 8.88 8.57
C ALA A 5 -3.92 8.30 7.34
N LEU A 6 -5.25 8.10 7.40
CA LEU A 6 -6.00 7.63 6.23
C LEU A 6 -5.99 8.62 5.05
N LYS A 7 -5.70 9.90 5.31
CA LYS A 7 -5.57 10.96 4.29
C LYS A 7 -4.15 11.07 3.72
N THR A 8 -3.18 10.32 4.24
CA THR A 8 -1.82 10.33 3.66
C THR A 8 -1.82 9.64 2.30
N PRO A 9 -0.94 10.04 1.38
CA PRO A 9 -0.83 9.38 0.08
C PRO A 9 -0.39 7.92 0.22
N SER A 10 -0.91 7.08 -0.67
CA SER A 10 -0.42 5.74 -0.91
C SER A 10 0.43 5.73 -2.18
N PHE A 11 1.49 4.93 -2.19
CA PHE A 11 2.41 4.80 -3.32
C PHE A 11 2.46 3.36 -3.83
N LEU A 12 2.50 3.22 -5.16
CA LEU A 12 2.58 1.93 -5.84
C LEU A 12 3.69 1.99 -6.89
N ILE A 13 4.36 0.86 -7.09
CA ILE A 13 5.23 0.64 -8.25
C ILE A 13 4.38 -0.07 -9.31
N LYS A 14 4.02 0.65 -10.36
CA LYS A 14 3.21 0.13 -11.47
C LYS A 14 4.14 -0.33 -12.58
N ILE A 15 4.13 -1.64 -12.85
CA ILE A 15 4.96 -2.25 -13.89
C ILE A 15 4.04 -2.98 -14.88
N ILE A 16 4.10 -2.60 -16.15
CA ILE A 16 3.43 -3.32 -17.24
C ILE A 16 4.48 -3.67 -18.29
N PRO A 17 4.66 -4.96 -18.63
CA PRO A 17 5.61 -5.37 -19.64
C PRO A 17 5.11 -5.00 -21.05
N HIS A 18 6.06 -4.80 -21.95
CA HIS A 18 5.83 -4.81 -23.38
C HIS A 18 5.70 -6.25 -23.90
N VAL A 19 5.40 -6.42 -25.19
CA VAL A 19 5.23 -7.75 -25.80
C VAL A 19 6.52 -8.57 -25.83
N ASP A 20 7.68 -7.91 -25.75
CA ASP A 20 9.01 -8.53 -25.67
C ASP A 20 9.52 -8.69 -24.22
N ALA A 21 8.63 -8.50 -23.23
CA ALA A 21 8.91 -8.52 -21.79
C ALA A 21 9.83 -7.40 -21.26
N THR A 22 10.25 -6.44 -22.09
CA THR A 22 10.87 -5.20 -21.58
C THR A 22 9.84 -4.34 -20.84
N PRO A 23 10.23 -3.48 -19.88
CA PRO A 23 9.27 -2.60 -19.22
C PRO A 23 8.66 -1.61 -20.23
N ARG A 24 7.34 -1.65 -20.41
CA ARG A 24 6.60 -0.61 -21.17
C ARG A 24 6.18 0.54 -20.25
N ILE A 25 5.78 0.20 -19.04
CA ILE A 25 5.45 1.11 -17.95
C ILE A 25 6.27 0.67 -16.75
N CYS A 26 6.97 1.61 -16.13
CA CYS A 26 7.63 1.45 -14.85
C CYS A 26 7.52 2.80 -14.13
N GLU A 27 6.48 2.96 -13.33
CA GLU A 27 6.06 4.25 -12.77
C GLU A 27 5.87 4.13 -11.25
N LEU A 28 6.32 5.15 -10.50
CA LEU A 28 5.84 5.40 -9.15
C LEU A 28 4.52 6.16 -9.26
N VAL A 29 3.45 5.54 -8.78
CA VAL A 29 2.10 6.11 -8.78
C VAL A 29 1.75 6.52 -7.36
N ARG A 30 1.16 7.72 -7.21
CA ARG A 30 0.55 8.20 -5.98
C ARG A 30 -0.97 8.19 -6.12
N TYR A 31 -1.68 7.83 -5.06
CA TYR A 31 -3.13 7.98 -5.00
C TYR A 31 -3.59 8.28 -3.57
N TYR A 32 -4.86 8.68 -3.44
CA TYR A 32 -5.47 9.05 -2.16
C TYR A 32 -6.78 8.28 -1.93
N MET A 33 -7.10 8.09 -0.66
CA MET A 33 -8.45 7.75 -0.22
C MET A 33 -9.26 9.05 -0.13
N GLU A 34 -10.41 9.09 -0.77
CA GLU A 34 -11.32 10.24 -0.83
C GLU A 34 -12.60 9.97 -0.03
N ASP A 35 -13.37 11.01 0.28
CA ASP A 35 -14.69 10.93 0.94
C ASP A 35 -14.72 10.05 2.21
N ILE A 36 -13.65 10.06 2.98
CA ILE A 36 -13.48 9.16 4.12
C ILE A 36 -14.46 9.53 5.24
N GLN A 37 -15.38 8.61 5.56
CA GLN A 37 -16.23 8.66 6.75
C GLN A 37 -15.84 7.56 7.73
N LEU A 38 -15.02 7.90 8.72
CA LEU A 38 -14.66 6.99 9.80
C LEU A 38 -15.84 6.81 10.77
N LYS A 39 -16.38 5.59 10.87
CA LYS A 39 -17.54 5.27 11.70
C LYS A 39 -17.14 4.84 13.10
N GLU A 40 -16.09 4.03 13.22
CA GLU A 40 -15.56 3.56 14.49
C GLU A 40 -14.09 3.18 14.37
N CYS A 41 -13.40 3.22 15.51
CA CYS A 41 -11.97 2.95 15.59
C CYS A 41 -11.58 2.54 17.02
N TRP A 42 -10.94 1.39 17.15
CA TRP A 42 -10.62 0.74 18.42
C TRP A 42 -9.18 0.24 18.41
N THR A 43 -8.53 0.25 19.58
CA THR A 43 -7.22 -0.37 19.80
C THR A 43 -7.32 -1.46 20.86
N GLY A 44 -6.36 -2.36 20.91
CA GLY A 44 -6.30 -3.43 21.89
C GLY A 44 -5.06 -4.31 21.71
N PRO A 45 -4.81 -5.26 22.63
CA PRO A 45 -3.76 -6.25 22.47
C PRO A 45 -3.97 -7.09 21.20
N ALA A 46 -2.88 -7.43 20.50
CA ALA A 46 -2.93 -8.23 19.29
C ALA A 46 -1.69 -9.12 19.15
N ALA A 47 -1.81 -10.13 18.30
CA ALA A 47 -0.74 -11.03 17.91
C ALA A 47 -0.78 -11.24 16.38
N LEU A 48 0.39 -11.41 15.76
CA LEU A 48 0.52 -11.73 14.34
C LEU A 48 1.52 -12.87 14.16
N GLY A 49 1.07 -13.96 13.55
CA GLY A 49 1.92 -15.07 13.11
C GLY A 49 1.98 -15.12 11.58
N LEU A 50 3.19 -15.20 11.03
CA LEU A 50 3.44 -15.34 9.60
C LEU A 50 4.09 -16.70 9.32
N TYR A 51 3.70 -17.33 8.22
CA TYR A 51 4.18 -18.66 7.84
C TYR A 51 4.82 -18.60 6.45
N PRO A 52 5.97 -19.26 6.22
CA PRO A 52 6.62 -19.29 4.91
C PRO A 52 5.72 -19.90 3.85
N HIS A 53 5.69 -19.30 2.66
CA HIS A 53 4.92 -19.81 1.53
C HIS A 53 5.55 -19.41 0.19
N VAL A 54 5.74 -20.35 -0.72
CA VAL A 54 6.52 -20.16 -1.95
C VAL A 54 6.01 -19.03 -2.87
N MET A 55 4.70 -18.84 -2.97
CA MET A 55 4.08 -17.78 -3.80
C MET A 55 3.56 -16.56 -3.01
N ALA A 56 3.72 -16.57 -1.68
CA ALA A 56 3.14 -15.53 -0.80
C ALA A 56 4.02 -15.37 0.45
N ASP A 57 5.32 -15.18 0.25
CA ASP A 57 6.31 -15.23 1.33
C ASP A 57 6.35 -13.95 2.18
N VAL A 58 5.23 -13.65 2.83
CA VAL A 58 5.12 -12.52 3.76
C VAL A 58 6.03 -12.70 4.99
N ALA A 59 6.38 -13.95 5.34
CA ALA A 59 7.29 -14.26 6.44
C ALA A 59 8.75 -13.83 6.18
N LYS A 60 9.10 -13.43 4.94
CA LYS A 60 10.39 -12.81 4.62
C LYS A 60 10.61 -11.49 5.36
N LEU A 61 9.55 -10.83 5.81
CA LEU A 61 9.58 -9.73 6.76
C LEU A 61 9.15 -10.27 8.14
N PRO A 62 10.08 -10.74 8.98
CA PRO A 62 9.73 -11.40 10.23
C PRO A 62 9.14 -10.43 11.25
N VAL A 63 8.14 -10.90 12.01
CA VAL A 63 7.57 -10.16 13.14
C VAL A 63 8.55 -10.24 14.31
N LEU A 64 9.31 -9.17 14.55
CA LEU A 64 10.19 -9.05 15.72
C LEU A 64 9.39 -8.70 16.98
N GLU A 65 8.44 -7.78 16.84
CA GLU A 65 7.52 -7.36 17.89
C GLU A 65 6.24 -6.78 17.27
N VAL A 66 5.13 -6.84 18.00
CA VAL A 66 3.89 -6.14 17.65
C VAL A 66 3.91 -4.78 18.33
N VAL A 67 4.06 -3.69 17.55
CA VAL A 67 4.19 -2.32 18.08
C VAL A 67 2.81 -1.70 18.41
N SER A 68 1.79 -1.96 17.60
CA SER A 68 0.42 -1.47 17.82
C SER A 68 -0.60 -2.27 17.02
N ALA A 69 -1.88 -2.16 17.38
CA ALA A 69 -2.99 -2.72 16.62
C ALA A 69 -4.21 -1.79 16.61
N LEU A 70 -4.95 -1.83 15.51
CA LEU A 70 -6.08 -0.96 15.23
C LEU A 70 -7.16 -1.75 14.49
N HIS A 71 -8.40 -1.62 14.93
CA HIS A 71 -9.60 -2.07 14.21
C HIS A 71 -10.46 -0.85 13.88
N LEU A 72 -10.85 -0.68 12.62
CA LEU A 72 -11.66 0.45 12.18
C LEU A 72 -12.74 0.01 11.19
N ARG A 73 -13.80 0.82 11.11
CA ARG A 73 -14.84 0.73 10.07
C ARG A 73 -15.02 2.11 9.47
N ALA A 74 -14.97 2.21 8.15
CA ALA A 74 -15.12 3.47 7.44
C ALA A 74 -15.78 3.24 6.07
N ASP A 75 -16.50 4.25 5.60
CA ASP A 75 -16.81 4.38 4.16
C ASP A 75 -15.71 5.25 3.55
N LEU A 76 -15.28 4.93 2.33
CA LEU A 76 -14.26 5.67 1.60
C LEU A 76 -14.36 5.42 0.11
N THR A 77 -13.84 6.37 -0.67
CA THR A 77 -13.69 6.28 -2.12
C THR A 77 -12.22 6.05 -2.47
N LEU A 78 -11.95 5.14 -3.40
CA LEU A 78 -10.61 5.01 -3.97
C LEU A 78 -10.46 6.05 -5.10
N GLY A 79 -9.65 7.09 -4.87
CA GLY A 79 -9.33 8.10 -5.87
C GLY A 79 -8.46 7.54 -6.99
N MET A 80 -8.49 8.21 -8.15
CA MET A 80 -7.60 7.86 -9.26
C MET A 80 -6.14 8.21 -8.93
N GLY A 81 -5.21 7.40 -9.44
CA GLY A 81 -3.78 7.63 -9.25
C GLY A 81 -3.18 8.62 -10.25
N GLU A 82 -2.07 9.23 -9.87
CA GLU A 82 -1.22 10.08 -10.70
C GLU A 82 0.22 9.54 -10.72
N VAL A 83 0.93 9.68 -11.84
CA VAL A 83 2.34 9.33 -11.94
C VAL A 83 3.16 10.43 -11.28
N VAL A 84 3.96 10.08 -10.26
CA VAL A 84 4.84 11.03 -9.57
C VAL A 84 6.31 10.86 -9.93
N TYR A 85 6.68 9.71 -10.50
CA TYR A 85 8.01 9.46 -11.05
C TYR A 85 7.94 8.37 -12.13
N ASP A 86 8.54 8.61 -13.29
CA ASP A 86 8.63 7.64 -14.39
C ASP A 86 10.08 7.16 -14.56
N TYR A 87 10.33 5.91 -14.19
CA TYR A 87 11.66 5.29 -14.20
C TYR A 87 12.22 5.09 -15.62
N MET A 88 11.42 5.30 -16.66
CA MET A 88 11.82 5.12 -18.05
C MET A 88 12.28 6.42 -18.72
N THR A 89 12.15 7.58 -18.04
CA THR A 89 12.47 8.89 -18.62
C THR A 89 13.93 9.33 -18.45
N GLU A 90 14.67 8.72 -17.52
CA GLU A 90 16.08 9.03 -17.34
C GLU A 90 16.95 8.37 -18.43
N PRO A 91 17.94 9.10 -19.00
CA PRO A 91 18.93 8.48 -19.88
C PRO A 91 19.72 7.45 -19.07
N LYS A 92 19.76 6.22 -19.58
CA LYS A 92 20.54 5.10 -19.01
C LYS A 92 22.04 5.35 -19.10
#